data_AF-A0A4S8K1Y0-F1
#
_entry.id   AF-A0A4S8K1Y0-F1
#
_cell.length_a   1.000
_cell.length_b   1.000
_cell.length_c   1.000
_cell.angle_alpha   90.00
_cell.angle_beta   90.00
_cell.angle_gamma   90.00
#
_symmetry.space_group_name_H-M   'P 1'
#
loop_
_entity.id
_entity.type
_entity.pdbx_description
1 polymer ?
#
loop_
_entity_poly.entity_id
_entity_poly.type
_entity_poly.pdbx_seq_one_letter_code
_entity_poly.pdbx_strand_id
1 'polypeptide(L)'
;MKVIIDTDPGIDDSMAILMAFQKPEIEVLGLTTIFGNVFTEDATSNALLLCEIAGHPEVPVAEGSHEPLKAIKRDSSFAKKVKKVVILGGSFFAAGNVSPAAEANICGDPEAADIVFTSGADIVVVGINITTQVKFTDADLCDLRNSQGRHSQILSDMCKFYRDWHVKWNTSNPWTGYSPVSVAWTVDVPGVLSFVKQLLAKP
;
A
#
# COMPACT_ATOMS: atom_id res chain seq x y z
N MET A 1 -9.36 7.43 -13.31
CA MET A 1 -10.03 6.60 -12.28
C MET A 1 -9.89 7.36 -10.98
N LYS A 2 -11.00 7.67 -10.32
CA LYS A 2 -10.99 8.41 -9.04
C LYS A 2 -10.67 7.46 -7.89
N VAL A 3 -9.72 7.83 -7.04
CA VAL A 3 -9.27 7.01 -5.90
C VAL A 3 -9.17 7.85 -4.62
N ILE A 4 -9.45 7.23 -3.49
CA ILE A 4 -9.03 7.68 -2.16
C ILE A 4 -8.03 6.63 -1.69
N ILE A 5 -6.90 7.08 -1.13
CA ILE A 5 -5.85 6.19 -0.63
C ILE A 5 -5.86 6.25 0.89
N ASP A 6 -6.15 5.12 1.52
CA ASP A 6 -6.01 4.93 2.96
C ASP A 6 -4.62 4.33 3.23
N THR A 7 -3.81 4.98 4.05
CA THR A 7 -2.36 4.73 4.12
C THR A 7 -1.77 5.14 5.45
N ASP A 8 -0.67 4.51 5.86
CA ASP A 8 0.13 4.81 7.03
C ASP A 8 1.56 5.16 6.62
N PRO A 9 1.81 6.30 5.94
CA PRO A 9 2.93 6.45 5.02
C PRO A 9 4.30 6.02 5.56
N GLY A 10 4.65 4.77 5.25
CA GLY A 10 5.99 4.22 5.27
C GLY A 10 6.71 4.44 3.94
N ILE A 11 7.82 3.72 3.76
CA ILE A 11 8.65 3.87 2.55
C ILE A 11 7.94 3.33 1.31
N ASP A 12 7.29 2.18 1.45
CA ASP A 12 6.47 1.53 0.43
C ASP A 12 5.19 2.31 0.10
N ASP A 13 4.49 2.83 1.09
CA ASP A 13 3.36 3.75 0.87
C ASP A 13 3.77 5.00 0.09
N SER A 14 4.91 5.60 0.48
CA SER A 14 5.45 6.78 -0.19
C SER A 14 5.69 6.51 -1.68
N MET A 15 6.19 5.31 -2.02
CA MET A 15 6.32 4.89 -3.42
C MET A 15 4.97 4.79 -4.12
N ALA A 16 3.98 4.16 -3.48
CA ALA A 16 2.65 3.96 -4.06
C ALA A 16 1.93 5.31 -4.32
N ILE A 17 1.99 6.23 -3.36
CA ILE A 17 1.41 7.58 -3.44
C ILE A 17 2.07 8.37 -4.58
N LEU A 18 3.40 8.42 -4.61
CA LEU A 18 4.13 9.15 -5.65
C LEU A 18 3.92 8.54 -7.04
N MET A 19 3.77 7.23 -7.14
CA MET A 19 3.41 6.56 -8.40
C MET A 19 1.98 6.91 -8.82
N ALA A 20 1.01 6.92 -7.89
CA ALA A 20 -0.37 7.27 -8.18
C ALA A 20 -0.49 8.69 -8.76
N PHE A 21 0.22 9.66 -8.19
CA PHE A 21 0.28 11.03 -8.72
C PHE A 21 0.91 11.15 -10.12
N GLN A 22 1.79 10.21 -10.49
CA GLN A 22 2.40 10.21 -11.83
C GLN A 22 1.55 9.50 -12.90
N LYS A 23 0.47 8.80 -12.52
CA LYS A 23 -0.37 8.06 -13.46
C LYS A 23 -1.52 8.94 -13.96
N PRO A 24 -1.54 9.36 -15.25
CA PRO A 24 -2.61 10.22 -15.77
C PRO A 24 -3.98 9.55 -15.76
N GLU A 25 -4.04 8.22 -15.72
CA GLU A 25 -5.26 7.45 -15.59
C GLU A 25 -5.81 7.38 -14.16
N ILE A 26 -5.10 7.93 -13.15
CA ILE A 26 -5.51 7.97 -11.74
C ILE A 26 -5.71 9.43 -11.32
N GLU A 27 -6.85 9.70 -10.69
CA GLU A 27 -7.19 10.98 -10.09
C GLU A 27 -7.29 10.75 -8.58
N VAL A 28 -6.29 11.19 -7.83
CA VAL A 28 -6.26 11.07 -6.36
C VAL A 28 -7.15 12.15 -5.77
N LEU A 29 -8.28 11.74 -5.19
CA LEU A 29 -9.25 12.66 -4.59
C LEU A 29 -8.87 13.11 -3.19
N GLY A 30 -8.06 12.33 -2.50
CA GLY A 30 -7.65 12.57 -1.13
C GLY A 30 -6.88 11.38 -0.55
N LEU A 31 -6.13 11.66 0.51
CA LEU A 31 -5.47 10.66 1.34
C LEU A 31 -6.18 10.59 2.70
N THR A 32 -6.40 9.39 3.21
CA THR A 32 -6.78 9.17 4.61
C THR A 32 -5.62 8.47 5.31
N THR A 33 -5.29 8.91 6.53
CA THR A 33 -4.11 8.41 7.24
C THR A 33 -4.45 7.57 8.45
N ILE A 34 -3.71 6.48 8.65
CA ILE A 34 -3.93 5.52 9.74
C ILE A 34 -2.59 5.17 10.41
N PHE A 35 -2.65 4.48 11.56
CA PHE A 35 -1.48 3.95 12.23
C PHE A 35 -1.01 2.64 11.58
N GLY A 36 0.28 2.30 11.76
CA GLY A 36 0.87 1.05 11.30
C GLY A 36 2.38 1.12 11.33
N ASN A 37 2.99 1.45 10.19
CA ASN A 37 4.42 1.75 10.04
C ASN A 37 4.88 2.89 10.96
N VAL A 38 4.02 3.89 11.14
CA VAL A 38 4.23 5.05 12.01
C VAL A 38 2.94 5.37 12.79
N PHE A 39 3.01 6.31 13.74
CA PHE A 39 1.80 6.81 14.42
C PHE A 39 0.97 7.67 13.47
N THR A 40 -0.34 7.76 13.70
CA THR A 40 -1.28 8.48 12.82
C THR A 40 -0.89 9.95 12.57
N GLU A 41 -0.30 10.62 13.56
CA GLU A 41 0.17 12.02 13.45
C GLU A 41 1.37 12.13 12.49
N ASP A 42 2.31 11.19 12.59
CA ASP A 42 3.46 11.09 11.68
C ASP A 42 3.01 10.68 10.28
N ALA A 43 2.06 9.75 10.17
CA ALA A 43 1.44 9.33 8.92
C ALA A 43 0.80 10.52 8.19
N THR A 44 0.05 11.35 8.93
CA THR A 44 -0.59 12.57 8.42
C THR A 44 0.45 13.59 7.96
N SER A 45 1.49 13.81 8.75
CA SER A 45 2.59 14.71 8.40
C SER A 45 3.32 14.24 7.14
N ASN A 46 3.60 12.95 7.03
CA ASN A 46 4.23 12.33 5.86
C ASN A 46 3.33 12.44 4.62
N ALA A 47 2.03 12.17 4.73
CA ALA A 47 1.08 12.29 3.63
C ALA A 47 1.00 13.73 3.08
N LEU A 48 0.95 14.73 3.96
CA LEU A 48 0.97 16.14 3.57
C LEU A 48 2.26 16.48 2.81
N LEU A 49 3.41 16.06 3.34
CA LEU A 49 4.72 16.26 2.69
C LEU A 49 4.79 15.57 1.33
N LEU A 50 4.26 14.36 1.19
CA LEU A 50 4.23 13.63 -0.08
C LEU A 50 3.35 14.33 -1.12
N CYS A 51 2.21 14.89 -0.72
CA CYS A 51 1.38 15.73 -1.60
C CYS A 51 2.16 16.96 -2.08
N GLU A 52 2.89 17.64 -1.21
CA GLU A 52 3.74 18.78 -1.58
C GLU A 52 4.86 18.36 -2.55
N ILE A 53 5.57 17.28 -2.24
CA ILE A 53 6.65 16.73 -3.09
C ILE A 53 6.12 16.34 -4.48
N ALA A 54 4.91 15.76 -4.54
CA ALA A 54 4.27 15.39 -5.79
C ALA A 54 3.81 16.60 -6.63
N GLY A 55 3.77 17.80 -6.03
CA GLY A 55 3.23 19.02 -6.65
C GLY A 55 1.71 19.10 -6.61
N HIS A 56 1.08 18.42 -5.64
CA HIS A 56 -0.37 18.33 -5.43
C HIS A 56 -0.81 18.75 -4.02
N PRO A 57 -0.41 19.95 -3.52
CA PRO A 57 -0.78 20.40 -2.17
C PRO A 57 -2.29 20.65 -2.01
N GLU A 58 -3.04 20.74 -3.10
CA GLU A 58 -4.49 20.89 -3.08
C GLU A 58 -5.24 19.61 -2.69
N VAL A 59 -4.58 18.46 -2.75
CA VAL A 59 -5.21 17.17 -2.44
C VAL A 59 -5.43 17.06 -0.93
N PRO A 60 -6.67 16.89 -0.47
CA PRO A 60 -6.96 16.87 0.95
C PRO A 60 -6.36 15.62 1.61
N VAL A 61 -5.72 15.84 2.77
CA VAL A 61 -5.30 14.78 3.69
C VAL A 61 -6.22 14.83 4.90
N ALA A 62 -6.93 13.74 5.14
CA ALA A 62 -7.83 13.60 6.27
C ALA A 62 -7.24 12.63 7.29
N GLU A 63 -6.88 13.16 8.46
CA GLU A 63 -6.40 12.35 9.56
C GLU A 63 -7.47 11.34 10.00
N GLY A 64 -7.10 10.06 9.98
CA GLY A 64 -7.97 8.97 10.37
C GLY A 64 -7.98 8.75 11.87
N SER A 65 -8.43 7.56 12.26
CA SER A 65 -8.61 7.22 13.68
C SER A 65 -7.28 6.78 14.30
N HIS A 66 -7.02 7.14 15.56
CA HIS A 66 -5.92 6.54 16.34
C HIS A 66 -6.27 5.11 16.81
N GLU A 67 -7.35 4.54 16.29
CA GLU A 67 -7.98 3.25 16.62
C GLU A 67 -8.69 2.67 15.38
N PRO A 68 -9.07 1.38 15.37
CA PRO A 68 -9.73 0.69 14.27
C PRO A 68 -10.86 1.36 13.45
N LEU A 69 -10.94 1.00 12.16
CA LEU A 69 -11.79 1.55 11.08
C LEU A 69 -13.31 1.57 11.39
N LYS A 70 -13.98 2.73 11.21
CA LYS A 70 -15.41 2.94 11.57
C LYS A 70 -16.37 3.28 10.41
N ALA A 71 -15.90 3.47 9.17
CA ALA A 71 -16.73 4.01 8.09
C ALA A 71 -17.95 3.11 7.76
N ILE A 72 -17.73 1.81 7.53
CA ILE A 72 -18.79 0.83 7.24
C ILE A 72 -19.72 0.64 8.45
N LYS A 73 -19.17 0.67 9.67
CA LYS A 73 -19.96 0.65 10.91
C LYS A 73 -20.86 1.88 11.06
N ARG A 74 -20.40 3.04 10.59
CA ARG A 74 -21.13 4.32 10.70
C ARG A 74 -22.20 4.49 9.63
N ASP A 75 -21.92 4.08 8.39
CA ASP A 75 -22.89 4.04 7.28
C ASP A 75 -22.85 2.65 6.62
N SER A 76 -23.81 1.80 6.97
CA SER A 76 -23.92 0.46 6.41
C SER A 76 -24.22 0.44 4.90
N SER A 77 -24.66 1.57 4.33
CA SER A 77 -24.82 1.72 2.88
C SER A 77 -23.51 2.06 2.16
N PHE A 78 -22.46 2.44 2.89
CA PHE A 78 -21.15 2.81 2.33
C PHE A 78 -20.56 1.69 1.47
N ALA A 79 -20.62 0.45 1.94
CA ALA A 79 -20.12 -0.73 1.22
C ALA A 79 -20.74 -0.91 -0.17
N LYS A 80 -21.99 -0.45 -0.37
CA LYS A 80 -22.70 -0.49 -1.66
C LYS A 80 -22.43 0.73 -2.53
N LYS A 81 -21.95 1.83 -1.96
CA LYS A 81 -21.64 3.08 -2.66
C LYS A 81 -20.22 3.10 -3.21
N VAL A 82 -19.28 2.43 -2.54
CA VAL A 82 -17.91 2.30 -3.03
C VAL A 82 -17.89 1.42 -4.27
N LYS A 83 -17.25 1.90 -5.33
CA LYS A 83 -17.16 1.16 -6.59
C LYS A 83 -16.35 -0.13 -6.43
N LYS A 84 -15.26 -0.05 -5.67
CA LYS A 84 -14.32 -1.15 -5.40
C LYS A 84 -13.44 -0.76 -4.21
N VAL A 85 -13.07 -1.73 -3.39
CA VAL A 85 -12.05 -1.58 -2.34
C VAL A 85 -10.88 -2.48 -2.71
N VAL A 86 -9.68 -1.92 -2.83
CA VAL A 86 -8.46 -2.69 -3.08
C VAL A 86 -7.63 -2.66 -1.80
N ILE A 87 -7.37 -3.82 -1.23
CA ILE A 87 -6.72 -3.98 0.07
C ILE A 87 -5.34 -4.59 -0.16
N LEU A 88 -4.30 -3.91 0.33
CA LEU A 88 -2.99 -4.52 0.53
C LEU A 88 -2.97 -5.15 1.91
N GLY A 89 -2.97 -6.47 2.00
CA GLY A 89 -2.94 -7.15 3.28
C GLY A 89 -3.37 -8.61 3.24
N GLY A 90 -3.05 -9.32 4.30
CA GLY A 90 -3.38 -10.73 4.51
C GLY A 90 -2.35 -11.69 3.91
N SER A 91 -2.41 -12.95 4.35
CA SER A 91 -1.56 -14.02 3.85
C SER A 91 -2.40 -15.24 3.49
N PHE A 92 -2.50 -15.54 2.19
CA PHE A 92 -3.31 -16.63 1.68
C PHE A 92 -2.39 -17.79 1.27
N PHE A 93 -2.44 -18.89 2.01
CA PHE A 93 -1.61 -20.08 1.78
C PHE A 93 -0.09 -19.79 1.77
N ALA A 94 0.33 -18.79 2.54
CA ALA A 94 1.73 -18.41 2.75
C ALA A 94 1.97 -18.05 4.22
N ALA A 95 3.23 -17.84 4.59
CA ALA A 95 3.56 -17.32 5.91
C ALA A 95 3.23 -15.81 5.99
N GLY A 96 2.94 -15.31 7.19
CA GLY A 96 2.85 -13.88 7.45
C GLY A 96 4.23 -13.20 7.58
N ASN A 97 4.23 -11.87 7.81
CA ASN A 97 5.43 -11.07 8.07
C ASN A 97 5.56 -10.57 9.51
N VAL A 98 4.45 -10.52 10.28
CA VAL A 98 4.47 -10.23 11.73
C VAL A 98 4.62 -11.52 12.54
N SER A 99 3.88 -12.55 12.15
CA SER A 99 4.01 -13.90 12.69
C SER A 99 3.86 -14.91 11.55
N PRO A 100 4.15 -16.20 11.76
CA PRO A 100 3.89 -17.22 10.74
C PRO A 100 2.46 -17.23 10.21
N ALA A 101 1.48 -16.74 11.00
CA ALA A 101 0.07 -16.75 10.65
C ALA A 101 -0.51 -15.40 10.20
N ALA A 102 0.19 -14.28 10.44
CA ALA A 102 -0.42 -12.95 10.31
C ALA A 102 0.45 -11.96 9.51
N GLU A 103 -0.22 -11.23 8.64
CA GLU A 103 0.33 -10.11 7.89
C GLU A 103 0.08 -8.79 8.65
N ALA A 104 1.01 -7.83 8.55
CA ALA A 104 1.06 -6.59 9.32
C ALA A 104 -0.24 -5.78 9.33
N ASN A 105 -0.80 -5.47 8.16
CA ASN A 105 -1.99 -4.62 8.07
C ASN A 105 -3.21 -5.29 8.70
N ILE A 106 -3.40 -6.59 8.44
CA ILE A 106 -4.50 -7.35 9.06
C ILE A 106 -4.26 -7.60 10.55
N CYS A 107 -3.00 -7.75 10.97
CA CYS A 107 -2.63 -7.93 12.38
C CYS A 107 -2.80 -6.64 13.19
N GLY A 108 -2.63 -5.48 12.55
CA GLY A 108 -2.82 -4.18 13.20
C GLY A 108 -4.25 -3.97 13.67
N ASP A 109 -5.23 -4.53 12.96
CA ASP A 109 -6.65 -4.42 13.27
C ASP A 109 -7.48 -5.57 12.66
N PRO A 110 -7.46 -6.76 13.28
CA PRO A 110 -8.16 -7.92 12.75
C PRO A 110 -9.68 -7.76 12.78
N GLU A 111 -10.23 -7.03 13.75
CA GLU A 111 -11.67 -6.76 13.83
C GLU A 111 -12.16 -5.88 12.68
N ALA A 112 -11.43 -4.83 12.31
CA ALA A 112 -11.83 -4.04 11.14
C ALA A 112 -11.62 -4.80 9.83
N ALA A 113 -10.54 -5.58 9.73
CA ALA A 113 -10.34 -6.45 8.57
C ALA A 113 -11.54 -7.38 8.35
N ASP A 114 -12.04 -8.04 9.41
CA ASP A 114 -13.23 -8.90 9.35
C ASP A 114 -14.48 -8.11 8.91
N ILE A 115 -14.70 -6.91 9.44
CA ILE A 115 -15.82 -6.04 9.04
C ILE A 115 -15.73 -5.66 7.56
N VAL A 116 -14.54 -5.30 7.08
CA VAL A 116 -14.36 -4.92 5.68
C VAL A 116 -14.60 -6.14 4.80
N PHE A 117 -13.98 -7.29 5.08
CA PHE A 117 -14.13 -8.52 4.30
C PHE A 117 -15.56 -9.05 4.29
N THR A 118 -16.33 -8.85 5.37
CA THR A 118 -17.73 -9.29 5.47
C THR A 118 -18.75 -8.21 5.09
N SER A 119 -18.30 -7.02 4.68
CA SER A 119 -19.18 -5.87 4.38
C SER A 119 -20.08 -6.03 3.16
N GLY A 120 -19.75 -6.97 2.26
CA GLY A 120 -20.41 -7.12 0.96
C GLY A 120 -20.00 -6.06 -0.08
N ALA A 121 -18.95 -5.28 0.17
CA ALA A 121 -18.34 -4.43 -0.85
C ALA A 121 -17.63 -5.28 -1.94
N ASP A 122 -17.47 -4.73 -3.14
CA ASP A 122 -16.62 -5.32 -4.19
C ASP A 122 -15.14 -5.15 -3.78
N ILE A 123 -14.56 -6.21 -3.22
CA ILE A 123 -13.23 -6.20 -2.62
C ILE A 123 -12.24 -7.01 -3.47
N VAL A 124 -11.07 -6.43 -3.71
CA VAL A 124 -9.89 -7.13 -4.22
C VAL A 124 -8.83 -7.10 -3.13
N VAL A 125 -8.28 -8.26 -2.78
CA VAL A 125 -7.22 -8.38 -1.78
C VAL A 125 -5.91 -8.77 -2.46
N VAL A 126 -4.87 -7.99 -2.22
CA VAL A 126 -3.50 -8.22 -2.66
C VAL A 126 -2.70 -8.64 -1.43
N GLY A 127 -2.65 -9.95 -1.19
CA GLY A 127 -1.97 -10.52 -0.03
C GLY A 127 -0.46 -10.70 -0.22
N ILE A 128 0.22 -10.97 0.89
CA ILE A 128 1.67 -11.13 0.93
C ILE A 128 2.16 -12.30 0.07
N ASN A 129 1.32 -13.32 -0.11
CA ASN A 129 1.57 -14.44 -1.01
C ASN A 129 1.81 -14.01 -2.48
N ILE A 130 1.34 -12.84 -2.89
CA ILE A 130 1.59 -12.28 -4.22
C ILE A 130 2.68 -11.20 -4.16
N THR A 131 2.64 -10.31 -3.16
CA THR A 131 3.64 -9.24 -3.01
C THR A 131 5.05 -9.82 -2.89
N THR A 132 5.25 -10.96 -2.23
CA THR A 132 6.60 -11.55 -2.08
C THR A 132 7.20 -12.13 -3.36
N GLN A 133 6.45 -12.14 -4.46
CA GLN A 133 6.93 -12.60 -5.76
C GLN A 133 7.54 -11.48 -6.60
N VAL A 134 7.16 -10.23 -6.35
CA VAL A 134 7.72 -9.07 -7.06
C VAL A 134 8.91 -8.55 -6.29
N LYS A 135 10.08 -8.59 -6.90
CA LYS A 135 11.35 -8.24 -6.27
C LYS A 135 11.87 -6.93 -6.86
N PHE A 136 12.36 -6.07 -5.98
CA PHE A 136 13.08 -4.86 -6.35
C PHE A 136 14.55 -5.07 -5.97
N THR A 137 15.39 -5.26 -6.97
CA THR A 137 16.79 -5.66 -6.79
C THR A 137 17.71 -4.46 -6.60
N ASP A 138 18.97 -4.71 -6.21
CA ASP A 138 19.99 -3.66 -6.17
C ASP A 138 20.22 -3.04 -7.57
N ALA A 139 20.05 -3.82 -8.64
CA ALA A 139 20.12 -3.28 -10.00
C ALA A 139 18.96 -2.31 -10.27
N ASP A 140 17.74 -2.67 -9.89
CA ASP A 140 16.57 -1.78 -10.02
C ASP A 140 16.73 -0.50 -9.19
N LEU A 141 17.31 -0.60 -8.00
CA LEU A 141 17.62 0.55 -7.16
C LEU A 141 18.64 1.49 -7.81
N CYS A 142 19.69 0.92 -8.43
CA CYS A 142 20.67 1.67 -9.21
C CYS A 142 20.04 2.33 -10.45
N ASP A 143 19.18 1.61 -11.17
CA ASP A 143 18.47 2.15 -12.33
C ASP A 143 17.53 3.29 -11.93
N LEU A 144 16.79 3.13 -10.83
CA LEU A 144 15.97 4.19 -10.26
C LEU A 144 16.83 5.41 -9.91
N ARG A 145 17.97 5.21 -9.23
CA ARG A 145 18.90 6.31 -8.87
C ARG A 145 19.43 7.06 -10.09
N ASN A 146 19.70 6.34 -11.18
CA ASN A 146 20.26 6.92 -12.40
C ASN A 146 19.18 7.49 -13.35
N SER A 147 17.91 7.26 -13.06
CA SER A 147 16.81 7.73 -13.89
C SER A 147 16.56 9.24 -13.77
N GLN A 148 16.02 9.82 -14.83
CA GLN A 148 15.58 11.23 -14.90
C GLN A 148 14.15 11.43 -14.34
N GLY A 149 13.66 10.47 -13.53
CA GLY A 149 12.34 10.56 -12.93
C GLY A 149 12.25 11.71 -11.92
N ARG A 150 11.12 12.43 -11.90
CA ARG A 150 10.90 13.61 -11.04
C ARG A 150 11.21 13.37 -9.56
N HIS A 151 10.84 12.19 -9.06
CA HIS A 151 11.02 11.79 -7.66
C HIS A 151 12.06 10.68 -7.50
N SER A 152 12.91 10.44 -8.51
CA SER A 152 13.79 9.27 -8.53
C SER A 152 14.81 9.25 -7.39
N GLN A 153 15.39 10.42 -7.07
CA GLN A 153 16.41 10.54 -6.03
C GLN A 153 15.84 10.24 -4.64
N ILE A 154 14.73 10.89 -4.28
CA ILE A 154 14.09 10.69 -2.97
C ILE A 154 13.57 9.26 -2.81
N LEU A 155 12.95 8.70 -3.85
CA LEU A 155 12.50 7.31 -3.83
C LEU A 155 13.69 6.34 -3.67
N SER A 156 14.80 6.60 -4.35
CA SER A 156 16.01 5.78 -4.22
C SER A 156 16.61 5.85 -2.81
N ASP A 157 16.67 7.04 -2.20
CA ASP A 157 17.18 7.19 -0.82
C ASP A 157 16.31 6.43 0.19
N MET A 158 14.98 6.55 0.08
CA MET A 158 14.03 5.81 0.93
C MET A 158 14.17 4.30 0.71
N CYS A 159 14.17 3.84 -0.55
CA CYS A 159 14.31 2.42 -0.89
C CYS A 159 15.63 1.83 -0.37
N LYS A 160 16.72 2.60 -0.41
CA LYS A 160 18.01 2.17 0.14
C LYS A 160 17.93 1.92 1.64
N PHE A 161 17.34 2.84 2.40
CA PHE A 161 17.14 2.64 3.84
C PHE A 161 16.32 1.38 4.13
N TYR A 162 15.20 1.20 3.41
CA TYR A 162 14.32 0.05 3.57
C TYR A 162 15.02 -1.26 3.23
N ARG A 163 15.79 -1.29 2.14
CA ARG A 163 16.63 -2.43 1.75
C ARG A 163 17.66 -2.78 2.81
N ASP A 164 18.37 -1.79 3.35
CA ASP A 164 19.39 -2.01 4.39
C ASP A 164 18.77 -2.56 5.68
N TRP A 165 17.58 -2.08 6.05
CA TRP A 165 16.81 -2.60 7.18
C TRP A 165 16.42 -4.07 6.98
N HIS A 166 15.90 -4.43 5.81
CA HIS A 166 15.47 -5.81 5.52
C HIS A 166 16.64 -6.79 5.42
N VAL A 167 17.79 -6.39 4.85
CA VAL A 167 19.01 -7.21 4.88
C VAL A 167 19.40 -7.55 6.32
N LYS A 168 19.36 -6.55 7.21
CA LYS A 168 19.63 -6.74 8.63
C LYS A 168 18.59 -7.63 9.30
N TRP A 169 17.31 -7.37 9.06
CA TRP A 169 16.19 -8.11 9.66
C TRP A 169 16.22 -9.60 9.29
N ASN A 170 16.41 -9.93 8.01
CA ASN A 170 16.44 -11.31 7.53
C ASN A 170 17.66 -12.08 8.05
N THR A 171 18.80 -11.40 8.19
CA THR A 171 19.99 -11.99 8.80
C THR A 171 19.74 -12.40 10.26
N SER A 172 18.94 -11.60 11.00
CA SER A 172 18.60 -11.90 12.40
C SER A 172 17.41 -12.85 12.58
N ASN A 173 16.59 -13.07 11.55
CA ASN A 173 15.38 -13.90 11.60
C ASN A 173 15.35 -14.91 10.44
N PRO A 174 16.24 -15.92 10.42
CA PRO A 174 16.43 -16.79 9.26
C PRO A 174 15.21 -17.67 8.92
N TRP A 175 14.28 -17.86 9.86
CA TRP A 175 13.04 -18.62 9.62
C TRP A 175 12.06 -17.91 8.68
N THR A 176 12.23 -16.61 8.44
CA THR A 176 11.32 -15.85 7.58
C THR A 176 11.55 -16.12 6.10
N GLY A 177 12.70 -16.71 5.73
CA GLY A 177 13.00 -17.14 4.35
C GLY A 177 12.95 -16.03 3.29
N TYR A 178 12.76 -14.77 3.68
CA TYR A 178 12.55 -13.66 2.77
C TYR A 178 13.86 -13.21 2.13
N SER A 179 13.84 -13.12 0.80
CA SER A 179 14.77 -12.27 0.04
C SER A 179 14.67 -10.84 0.59
N PRO A 180 15.77 -10.07 0.75
CA PRO A 180 15.70 -8.69 1.23
C PRO A 180 14.69 -7.93 0.36
N VAL A 181 13.59 -7.52 0.98
CA VAL A 181 12.42 -6.85 0.40
C VAL A 181 11.99 -7.35 -0.97
N SER A 182 10.89 -8.08 -0.98
CA SER A 182 9.97 -7.95 -2.10
C SER A 182 9.24 -6.62 -1.93
N VAL A 183 9.81 -5.51 -2.42
CA VAL A 183 8.98 -4.33 -2.67
C VAL A 183 8.11 -4.70 -3.85
N ALA A 184 6.89 -5.06 -3.54
CA ALA A 184 5.82 -5.12 -4.49
C ALA A 184 4.85 -4.01 -4.09
N TRP A 185 4.39 -3.11 -4.94
CA TRP A 185 4.13 -3.33 -6.36
C TRP A 185 4.32 -2.02 -7.13
N THR A 186 5.15 -2.03 -8.17
CA THR A 186 4.65 -1.57 -9.47
C THR A 186 3.65 -2.62 -9.91
N VAL A 187 2.37 -2.32 -9.77
CA VAL A 187 1.36 -3.08 -10.48
C VAL A 187 1.70 -2.90 -11.95
N ASP A 188 1.75 -3.99 -12.73
CA ASP A 188 1.40 -3.89 -14.13
C ASP A 188 -0.06 -3.44 -14.13
N VAL A 189 -0.27 -2.13 -13.96
CA VAL A 189 -1.58 -1.50 -13.91
C VAL A 189 -2.34 -1.92 -15.17
N PRO A 190 -1.75 -1.96 -16.38
CA PRO A 190 -2.36 -2.62 -17.53
C PRO A 190 -2.74 -4.09 -17.31
N GLY A 191 -1.86 -4.93 -16.77
CA GLY A 191 -2.10 -6.36 -16.53
C GLY A 191 -3.15 -6.65 -15.47
N VAL A 192 -3.16 -5.92 -14.35
CA VAL A 192 -4.19 -6.00 -13.32
C VAL A 192 -5.47 -5.36 -13.78
N LEU A 193 -5.45 -4.20 -14.46
CA LEU A 193 -6.66 -3.66 -15.10
C LEU A 193 -7.16 -4.60 -16.20
N SER A 194 -6.30 -5.33 -16.91
CA SER A 194 -6.69 -6.31 -17.91
C SER A 194 -7.31 -7.55 -17.27
N PHE A 195 -6.70 -8.06 -16.20
CA PHE A 195 -7.24 -9.16 -15.39
C PHE A 195 -8.58 -8.78 -14.73
N VAL A 196 -8.67 -7.57 -14.17
CA VAL A 196 -9.89 -7.00 -13.59
C VAL A 196 -10.92 -6.73 -14.69
N LYS A 197 -10.55 -6.20 -15.86
CA LYS A 197 -11.46 -6.07 -17.01
C LYS A 197 -11.96 -7.43 -17.49
N GLN A 198 -11.11 -8.46 -17.52
CA GLN A 198 -11.51 -9.83 -17.88
C GLN A 198 -12.43 -10.47 -16.83
N LEU A 199 -12.22 -10.19 -15.55
CA LEU A 199 -13.11 -10.60 -14.46
C LEU A 199 -14.46 -9.87 -14.51
N LEU A 200 -14.45 -8.57 -14.84
CA LEU A 200 -15.63 -7.70 -14.91
C LEU A 200 -16.40 -7.77 -16.24
N ALA A 201 -15.80 -8.34 -17.30
CA ALA A 201 -16.41 -8.53 -18.61
C ALA A 201 -17.04 -9.92 -18.81
N LYS A 202 -16.98 -10.81 -17.81
CA LYS A 202 -17.75 -12.06 -17.82
C LYS A 202 -19.18 -11.76 -17.34
N PRO A 203 -20.21 -12.21 -18.06
CA PRO A 203 -21.61 -11.96 -17.72
C PRO A 203 -22.02 -12.61 -16.39
#